data_AF-A0A938VP24-F1
#
_entry.id   AF-A0A938VP24-F1
#
_cell.length_a   1.000
_cell.length_b   1.000
_cell.length_c   1.000
_cell.angle_alpha   90.00
_cell.angle_beta   90.00
_cell.angle_gamma   90.00
#
_symmetry.space_group_name_H-M   'P 1'
#
loop_
_entity.id
_entity.type
_entity.pdbx_description
1 polymer ?
#
loop_
_entity_poly.entity_id
_entity_poly.type
_entity_poly.pdbx_seq_one_letter_code
_entity_poly.pdbx_strand_id
1 'polypeptide(L)'
;MKQAAPAAAAPEVLSSGASDSRLAGVVERLGQARRRTAYGAFVTVATIGVLVALALFCLLELMQGLLGDLAPWLAFANLPVPAWLAAWRPAPVPQHLMLAVDVAILAMIAAPLVAMARRPEIDRMARAADRHFHMNESVSTALEVAGAPDRFAYTGVVGEALVKSVHDRTDKVDAADLVPVRLPRAAIGVPVLIAVAALLTVAPPPPLLQEAFAALRPPPEVGGFTEADRHD
;
A
#
# COMPACT_ATOMS: atom_id res chain seq x y z
N MET A 1 64.21 52.03 9.31
CA MET A 1 62.91 51.89 8.60
C MET A 1 62.52 50.42 8.63
N LYS A 2 61.55 50.04 9.45
CA LYS A 2 61.08 48.66 9.62
C LYS A 2 60.04 48.37 8.54
N GLN A 3 60.38 47.50 7.61
CA GLN A 3 59.49 47.06 6.53
C GLN A 3 58.41 46.16 7.16
N ALA A 4 57.16 46.65 7.20
CA ALA A 4 56.02 45.87 7.67
C ALA A 4 55.71 44.77 6.64
N ALA A 5 55.76 43.51 7.08
CA ALA A 5 55.42 42.37 6.25
C ALA A 5 53.94 42.46 5.81
N PRO A 6 53.62 42.18 4.54
CA PRO A 6 52.25 42.19 4.07
C PRO A 6 51.45 41.08 4.76
N ALA A 7 50.36 41.47 5.42
CA ALA A 7 49.38 40.55 5.98
C ALA A 7 48.87 39.63 4.86
N ALA A 8 49.19 38.33 4.98
CA ALA A 8 48.67 37.31 4.10
C ALA A 8 47.13 37.33 4.20
N ALA A 9 46.47 37.76 3.12
CA ALA A 9 45.03 37.71 3.00
C ALA A 9 44.57 36.25 3.20
N ALA A 10 43.78 36.04 4.25
CA ALA A 10 43.29 34.72 4.62
C ALA A 10 42.41 34.13 3.51
N PRO A 11 42.51 32.81 3.24
CA PRO A 11 41.69 32.12 2.24
C PRO A 11 40.26 31.88 2.77
N GLU A 12 39.47 32.95 2.92
CA GLU A 12 38.15 32.88 3.58
C GLU A 12 37.00 32.60 2.60
N VAL A 13 37.22 32.72 1.28
CA VAL A 13 36.13 32.64 0.28
C VAL A 13 35.94 31.24 -0.33
N LEU A 14 36.91 30.32 -0.14
CA LEU A 14 36.86 28.99 -0.76
C LEU A 14 36.26 27.87 0.12
N SER A 15 36.09 28.07 1.44
CA SER A 15 35.56 26.99 2.32
C SER A 15 34.03 26.90 2.32
N SER A 16 33.35 28.05 2.15
CA SER A 16 31.88 28.16 2.18
C SER A 16 31.19 27.24 1.15
N GLY A 17 31.58 27.29 -0.13
CA GLY A 17 30.97 26.46 -1.18
C GLY A 17 31.22 24.95 -1.04
N ALA A 18 32.34 24.55 -0.42
CA ALA A 18 32.64 23.14 -0.18
C ALA A 18 31.80 22.56 0.97
N SER A 19 31.46 23.38 1.96
CA SER A 19 30.59 22.99 3.07
C SER A 19 29.14 22.86 2.61
N ASP A 20 28.66 23.79 1.78
CA ASP A 20 27.30 23.76 1.23
C ASP A 20 27.05 22.52 0.37
N SER A 21 27.99 22.15 -0.49
CA SER A 21 27.88 20.95 -1.34
C SER A 21 27.88 19.65 -0.55
N ARG A 22 28.67 19.54 0.53
CA ARG A 22 28.66 18.37 1.41
C ARG A 22 27.35 18.24 2.19
N LEU A 23 26.83 19.36 2.66
CA LEU A 23 25.55 19.38 3.38
C LEU A 23 24.39 18.98 2.47
N ALA A 24 24.40 19.49 1.23
CA ALA A 24 23.43 19.10 0.21
C ALA A 24 23.42 17.57 0.01
N GLY A 25 24.59 16.92 -0.02
CA GLY A 25 24.68 15.46 -0.13
C GLY A 25 24.06 14.71 1.07
N VAL A 26 24.27 15.20 2.29
CA VAL A 26 23.66 14.60 3.50
C VAL A 26 22.14 14.78 3.49
N VAL A 27 21.66 15.98 3.16
CA VAL A 27 20.22 16.29 3.05
C VAL A 27 19.57 15.45 1.95
N GLU A 28 20.23 15.28 0.82
CA GLU A 28 19.73 14.44 -0.28
C GLU A 28 19.56 12.98 0.16
N ARG A 29 20.55 12.43 0.87
CA ARG A 29 20.47 11.05 1.40
C ARG A 29 19.38 10.89 2.45
N LEU A 30 19.23 11.84 3.37
CA LEU A 30 18.11 11.85 4.31
C LEU A 30 16.77 11.96 3.57
N GLY A 31 16.71 12.76 2.50
CA GLY A 31 15.56 12.83 1.60
C GLY A 31 15.27 11.51 0.88
N GLN A 32 16.29 10.77 0.47
CA GLN A 32 16.16 9.44 -0.12
C GLN A 32 15.65 8.41 0.90
N ALA A 33 16.16 8.43 2.13
CA ALA A 33 15.66 7.61 3.21
C ALA A 33 14.19 7.97 3.55
N ARG A 34 13.83 9.26 3.55
CA ARG A 34 12.45 9.73 3.74
C ARG A 34 11.54 9.20 2.64
N ARG A 35 11.98 9.27 1.38
CA ARG A 35 11.25 8.67 0.25
C ARG A 35 11.04 7.17 0.46
N ARG A 36 12.06 6.42 0.88
CA ARG A 36 11.94 4.98 1.19
C ARG A 36 10.92 4.68 2.30
N THR A 37 10.88 5.47 3.37
CA THR A 37 9.82 5.30 4.41
C THR A 37 8.42 5.51 3.84
N ALA A 38 8.24 6.52 3.00
CA ALA A 38 6.96 6.80 2.35
C ALA A 38 6.56 5.67 1.38
N TYR A 39 7.52 5.11 0.62
CA TYR A 39 7.27 3.94 -0.22
C TYR A 39 6.83 2.73 0.59
N GLY A 40 7.46 2.43 1.73
CA GLY A 40 7.05 1.33 2.59
C GLY A 40 5.61 1.51 3.14
N ALA A 41 5.26 2.73 3.55
CA ALA A 41 3.90 3.06 3.98
C ALA A 41 2.88 2.94 2.84
N PHE A 42 3.22 3.45 1.65
CA PHE A 42 2.40 3.33 0.45
C PHE A 42 2.14 1.87 0.09
N VAL A 43 3.18 1.04 -0.01
CA VAL A 43 3.06 -0.39 -0.34
C VAL A 43 2.18 -1.10 0.68
N THR A 44 2.33 -0.79 1.98
CA THR A 44 1.52 -1.40 3.04
C THR A 44 0.05 -1.04 2.90
N VAL A 45 -0.28 0.24 2.73
CA VAL A 45 -1.68 0.70 2.58
C VAL A 45 -2.29 0.16 1.30
N ALA A 46 -1.57 0.20 0.18
CA ALA A 46 -2.01 -0.35 -1.09
C ALA A 46 -2.29 -1.86 -0.98
N THR A 47 -1.37 -2.62 -0.37
CA THR A 47 -1.54 -4.07 -0.16
C THR A 47 -2.78 -4.37 0.68
N ILE A 48 -2.97 -3.66 1.81
CA ILE A 48 -4.16 -3.83 2.66
C ILE A 48 -5.43 -3.50 1.88
N GLY A 49 -5.43 -2.40 1.11
CA GLY A 49 -6.56 -2.02 0.28
C GLY A 49 -6.94 -3.07 -0.76
N VAL A 50 -5.94 -3.63 -1.47
CA VAL A 50 -6.15 -4.71 -2.43
C VAL A 50 -6.71 -5.97 -1.75
N LEU A 51 -6.20 -6.34 -0.58
CA LEU A 51 -6.72 -7.48 0.19
C LEU A 51 -8.18 -7.27 0.61
N VAL A 52 -8.53 -6.06 1.07
CA VAL A 52 -9.91 -5.72 1.45
C VAL A 52 -10.83 -5.78 0.23
N ALA A 53 -10.40 -5.24 -0.91
CA ALA A 53 -11.17 -5.30 -2.16
C ALA A 53 -11.41 -6.75 -2.62
N LEU A 54 -10.37 -7.60 -2.60
CA LEU A 54 -10.47 -9.02 -2.92
C LEU A 54 -11.36 -9.79 -1.94
N ALA A 55 -11.25 -9.51 -0.64
CA ALA A 55 -12.10 -10.14 0.37
C ALA A 55 -13.58 -9.76 0.20
N LEU A 56 -13.86 -8.48 -0.07
CA LEU A 56 -15.21 -8.01 -0.38
C LEU A 56 -15.75 -8.66 -1.65
N PHE A 57 -14.95 -8.76 -2.71
CA PHE A 57 -15.31 -9.47 -3.93
C PHE A 57 -15.70 -10.92 -3.64
N CYS A 58 -14.85 -11.67 -2.93
CA CYS A 58 -15.12 -13.07 -2.59
C CYS A 58 -16.37 -13.24 -1.73
N LEU A 59 -16.60 -12.34 -0.76
CA LEU A 59 -17.78 -12.37 0.10
C LEU A 59 -19.07 -12.11 -0.69
N LEU A 60 -19.03 -11.14 -1.60
CA LEU A 60 -20.18 -10.81 -2.45
C LEU A 60 -20.50 -11.94 -3.42
N GLU A 61 -19.47 -12.56 -4.02
CA GLU A 61 -19.64 -13.69 -4.93
C GLU A 61 -20.21 -14.92 -4.21
N LEU A 62 -19.69 -15.22 -3.01
CA LEU A 62 -20.22 -16.28 -2.15
C LEU A 62 -21.70 -16.01 -1.78
N MET A 63 -22.01 -14.78 -1.39
CA MET A 63 -23.36 -14.38 -1.02
C MET A 63 -24.31 -14.45 -2.22
N GLN A 64 -23.86 -14.08 -3.42
CA GLN A 64 -24.62 -14.19 -4.66
C GLN A 64 -24.89 -15.65 -5.03
N GLY A 65 -23.91 -16.54 -4.87
CA GLY A 65 -24.12 -17.98 -5.04
C GLY A 65 -25.19 -18.52 -4.08
N LEU A 66 -25.05 -18.23 -2.79
CA LEU A 66 -25.99 -18.65 -1.75
C LEU A 66 -27.42 -18.11 -1.97
N LEU A 67 -27.55 -16.83 -2.33
CA LEU A 67 -28.84 -16.19 -2.61
C LEU A 67 -29.46 -16.69 -3.92
N GLY A 68 -28.63 -16.96 -4.93
CA GLY A 68 -29.05 -17.56 -6.19
C GLY A 68 -29.69 -18.92 -5.99
N ASP A 69 -29.09 -19.75 -5.14
CA ASP A 69 -29.61 -21.08 -4.79
C ASP A 69 -30.86 -21.04 -3.90
N LEU A 70 -31.06 -19.95 -3.14
CA LEU A 70 -32.25 -19.74 -2.32
C LEU A 70 -33.47 -19.30 -3.13
N ALA A 71 -33.29 -18.62 -4.27
CA ALA A 71 -34.40 -18.12 -5.07
C ALA A 71 -35.35 -19.23 -5.59
N PRO A 72 -34.87 -20.38 -6.10
CA PRO A 72 -35.71 -21.54 -6.43
C PRO A 72 -36.48 -22.09 -5.22
N TRP A 73 -35.84 -22.13 -4.04
CA TRP A 73 -36.44 -22.59 -2.80
C TRP A 73 -37.58 -21.68 -2.32
N LEU A 74 -37.38 -20.36 -2.39
CA LEU A 74 -38.41 -19.38 -2.07
C LEU A 74 -39.59 -19.46 -3.03
N ALA A 75 -39.30 -19.64 -4.33
CA ALA A 75 -40.34 -19.86 -5.35
C ALA A 75 -41.11 -21.17 -5.09
N PHE A 76 -40.42 -22.25 -4.74
CA PHE A 76 -41.04 -23.53 -4.37
C PHE A 76 -41.96 -23.39 -3.15
N ALA A 77 -41.55 -22.61 -2.14
CA ALA A 77 -42.34 -22.33 -0.95
C ALA A 77 -43.48 -21.30 -1.17
N ASN A 78 -43.66 -20.80 -2.40
CA ASN A 78 -44.62 -19.76 -2.76
C ASN A 78 -44.48 -18.47 -1.91
N LEU A 79 -43.24 -18.16 -1.49
CA LEU A 79 -42.91 -16.96 -0.72
C LEU A 79 -42.57 -15.80 -1.66
N PRO A 80 -42.98 -14.55 -1.34
CA PRO A 80 -42.67 -13.40 -2.17
C PRO A 80 -41.17 -13.12 -2.18
N VAL A 81 -40.60 -13.01 -3.37
CA VAL A 81 -39.20 -12.59 -3.54
C VAL A 81 -39.08 -11.11 -3.20
N PRO A 82 -38.23 -10.71 -2.24
CA PRO A 82 -38.07 -9.30 -1.89
C PRO A 82 -37.59 -8.48 -3.09
N ALA A 83 -38.10 -7.26 -3.25
CA ALA A 83 -37.74 -6.39 -4.38
C ALA A 83 -36.23 -6.08 -4.45
N TRP A 84 -35.55 -6.00 -3.29
CA TRP A 84 -34.10 -5.82 -3.24
C TRP A 84 -33.33 -7.04 -3.79
N LEU A 85 -33.86 -8.25 -3.62
CA LEU A 85 -33.28 -9.47 -4.16
C LEU A 85 -33.45 -9.53 -5.69
N ALA A 86 -34.59 -9.05 -6.18
CA ALA A 86 -34.85 -8.92 -7.62
C ALA A 86 -33.95 -7.85 -8.27
N ALA A 87 -33.64 -6.76 -7.56
CA ALA A 87 -32.69 -5.74 -8.00
C ALA A 87 -31.24 -6.25 -8.04
N TRP A 88 -30.93 -7.30 -7.27
CA TRP A 88 -29.64 -7.99 -7.25
C TRP A 88 -29.53 -9.12 -8.28
N ARG A 89 -30.54 -9.33 -9.13
CA ARG A 89 -30.42 -10.32 -10.23
C ARG A 89 -29.23 -9.98 -11.12
N PRO A 90 -28.52 -11.01 -11.61
CA PRO A 90 -27.27 -10.81 -12.33
C PRO A 90 -27.52 -9.97 -13.58
N ALA A 91 -27.09 -8.72 -13.53
CA ALA A 91 -26.76 -7.98 -14.73
C ALA A 91 -25.69 -8.79 -15.49
N PRO A 92 -25.63 -8.71 -16.84
CA PRO A 92 -24.66 -9.46 -17.65
C PRO A 92 -23.20 -9.17 -17.30
N VAL A 93 -22.94 -8.12 -16.51
CA VAL A 93 -21.64 -7.83 -15.90
C VAL A 93 -21.77 -7.98 -14.37
N PRO A 94 -20.87 -8.73 -13.71
CA PRO A 94 -20.84 -8.84 -12.26
C PRO A 94 -20.64 -7.46 -11.61
N GLN A 95 -21.71 -6.85 -11.10
CA GLN A 95 -21.67 -5.52 -10.47
C GLN A 95 -20.72 -5.47 -9.27
N HIS A 96 -20.55 -6.59 -8.58
CA HIS A 96 -19.61 -6.75 -7.48
C HIS A 96 -18.13 -6.63 -7.93
N LEU A 97 -17.82 -6.93 -9.20
CA LEU A 97 -16.49 -6.74 -9.76
C LEU A 97 -16.19 -5.25 -9.94
N MET A 98 -17.17 -4.47 -10.41
CA MET A 98 -17.04 -3.00 -10.51
C MET A 98 -16.82 -2.38 -9.14
N LEU A 99 -17.59 -2.79 -8.12
CA LEU A 99 -17.40 -2.32 -6.76
C LEU A 99 -16.03 -2.67 -6.19
N ALA A 100 -15.54 -3.89 -6.44
CA ALA A 100 -14.20 -4.29 -6.02
C ALA A 100 -13.09 -3.46 -6.70
N VAL A 101 -13.25 -3.18 -7.99
CA VAL A 101 -12.34 -2.32 -8.76
C VAL A 101 -12.36 -0.88 -8.21
N ASP A 102 -13.54 -0.32 -7.94
CA ASP A 102 -13.68 1.04 -7.39
C ASP A 102 -13.01 1.16 -6.01
N VAL A 103 -13.20 0.16 -5.13
CA VAL A 103 -12.54 0.10 -3.82
C VAL A 103 -11.03 0.01 -3.98
N ALA A 104 -10.54 -0.80 -4.92
CA ALA A 104 -9.12 -0.93 -5.18
C ALA A 104 -8.51 0.39 -5.70
N ILE A 105 -9.19 1.08 -6.62
CA ILE A 105 -8.79 2.40 -7.12
C ILE A 105 -8.75 3.43 -5.98
N LEU A 106 -9.80 3.47 -5.15
CA LEU A 106 -9.87 4.39 -4.01
C LEU A 106 -8.72 4.14 -3.04
N ALA A 107 -8.40 2.87 -2.74
CA ALA A 107 -7.27 2.53 -1.90
C ALA A 107 -5.92 2.96 -2.51
N MET A 108 -5.75 2.80 -3.82
CA MET A 108 -4.55 3.26 -4.54
C MET A 108 -4.40 4.78 -4.51
N ILE A 109 -5.50 5.54 -4.50
CA ILE A 109 -5.49 7.01 -4.35
C ILE A 109 -5.26 7.43 -2.88
N ALA A 110 -5.81 6.69 -1.92
CA ALA A 110 -5.62 6.97 -0.49
C ALA A 110 -4.20 6.66 -0.01
N ALA A 111 -3.55 5.64 -0.58
CA ALA A 111 -2.19 5.23 -0.22
C ALA A 111 -1.14 6.35 -0.28
N PRO A 112 -1.02 7.16 -1.36
CA PRO A 112 -0.06 8.26 -1.40
C PRO A 112 -0.40 9.37 -0.40
N LEU A 113 -1.68 9.64 -0.15
CA LEU A 113 -2.13 10.62 0.84
C LEU A 113 -1.70 10.21 2.25
N VAL A 114 -1.94 8.94 2.62
CA VAL A 114 -1.50 8.38 3.90
C VAL A 114 0.03 8.34 3.99
N ALA A 115 0.71 7.96 2.91
CA ALA A 115 2.17 7.96 2.86
C ALA A 115 2.76 9.37 3.01
N MET A 116 2.11 10.40 2.46
CA MET A 116 2.48 11.81 2.65
C MET A 116 2.22 12.28 4.07
N ALA A 117 1.05 11.95 4.65
CA ALA A 117 0.69 12.32 6.01
C ALA A 117 1.58 11.65 7.07
N ARG A 118 2.11 10.46 6.79
CA ARG A 118 3.02 9.72 7.70
C ARG A 118 4.50 10.02 7.48
N ARG A 119 4.86 11.01 6.63
CA ARG A 119 6.27 11.34 6.39
C ARG A 119 6.91 11.86 7.68
N PRO A 120 7.96 11.21 8.20
CA PRO A 120 8.69 11.74 9.33
C PRO A 120 9.35 13.08 8.97
N GLU A 121 9.48 13.94 9.98
CA GLU A 121 10.28 15.17 9.93
C GLU A 121 11.76 14.81 9.76
N ILE A 122 12.51 15.67 9.06
CA ILE A 122 13.94 15.44 8.77
C ILE A 122 14.75 15.34 10.07
N ASP A 123 14.44 16.16 11.07
CA ASP A 123 15.13 16.15 12.37
C ASP A 123 14.92 14.84 13.13
N ARG A 124 13.71 14.28 13.07
CA ARG A 124 13.42 12.96 13.66
C ARG A 124 14.20 11.85 12.97
N MET A 125 14.35 11.95 11.64
CA MET A 125 15.15 11.00 10.86
C MET A 125 16.64 11.12 11.17
N ALA A 126 17.17 12.34 11.32
CA ALA A 126 18.56 12.57 11.71
C ALA A 126 18.86 11.93 13.07
N ARG A 127 18.01 12.17 14.08
CA ARG A 127 18.14 11.54 15.40
C ARG A 127 18.01 10.01 15.36
N ALA A 128 17.16 9.48 14.48
CA ALA A 128 17.04 8.04 14.29
C ALA A 128 18.30 7.44 13.66
N ALA A 129 18.89 8.12 12.67
CA ALA A 129 20.16 7.73 12.07
C ALA A 129 21.31 7.79 13.08
N ASP A 130 21.36 8.83 13.92
CA ASP A 130 22.36 8.95 14.98
C ASP A 130 22.32 7.77 15.96
N ARG A 131 21.12 7.35 16.35
CA ARG A 131 20.95 6.17 17.22
C ARG A 131 21.30 4.86 16.53
N HIS A 132 20.92 4.70 15.26
CA HIS A 132 21.12 3.45 14.54
C HIS A 132 22.60 3.22 14.17
N PHE A 133 23.31 4.28 13.79
CA PHE A 133 24.72 4.20 13.39
C PHE A 133 25.69 4.61 14.51
N HIS A 134 25.20 4.78 15.75
CA HIS A 134 26.00 5.20 16.90
C HIS A 134 26.82 6.48 16.65
N MET A 135 26.25 7.45 15.94
CA MET A 135 26.93 8.70 15.57
C MET A 135 26.89 9.77 16.67
N ASN A 136 26.38 9.45 17.87
CA ASN A 136 26.35 10.34 19.04
C ASN A 136 25.85 11.76 18.71
N GLU A 137 24.68 11.86 18.07
CA GLU A 137 24.01 13.13 17.71
C GLU A 137 24.71 13.97 16.61
N SER A 138 25.84 13.50 16.07
CA SER A 138 26.64 14.26 15.09
C SER A 138 25.83 14.70 13.86
N VAL A 139 24.91 13.86 13.35
CA VAL A 139 24.09 14.19 12.17
C VAL A 139 23.04 15.24 12.52
N SER A 140 22.35 15.08 13.67
CA SER A 140 21.37 16.05 14.13
C SER A 140 21.98 17.42 14.44
N THR A 141 23.16 17.45 15.08
CA THR A 141 23.89 18.68 15.36
C THR A 141 24.40 19.34 14.08
N ALA A 142 24.91 18.58 13.12
CA ALA A 142 25.34 19.14 11.83
C ALA A 142 24.17 19.79 11.06
N LEU A 143 22.98 19.18 11.12
CA LEU A 143 21.75 19.75 10.54
C LEU A 143 21.30 21.02 11.26
N GLU A 144 21.36 21.04 12.59
CA GLU A 144 20.99 22.22 13.39
C GLU A 144 21.95 23.39 13.13
N VAL A 145 23.25 23.13 13.10
CA VAL A 145 24.28 24.14 12.81
C VAL A 145 24.09 24.72 11.41
N ALA A 146 23.75 23.90 10.42
CA ALA A 146 23.54 24.35 9.05
C ALA A 146 22.19 25.05 8.83
N GLY A 147 21.15 24.69 9.59
CA GLY A 147 19.83 25.33 9.52
C GLY A 147 19.77 26.70 10.18
N ALA A 148 20.76 27.05 11.02
CA ALA A 148 20.83 28.31 11.75
C ALA A 148 22.23 28.96 11.68
N PRO A 149 22.72 29.33 10.47
CA PRO A 149 24.09 29.82 10.28
C PRO A 149 24.38 31.07 11.11
N ASP A 150 23.42 31.98 11.24
CA ASP A 150 23.56 33.22 12.02
C ASP A 150 23.71 32.95 13.52
N ARG A 151 23.09 31.88 14.04
CA ARG A 151 23.15 31.50 15.45
C ARG A 151 24.48 30.85 15.81
N PHE A 152 25.14 30.21 14.85
CA PHE A 152 26.38 29.46 15.06
C PHE A 152 27.59 30.06 14.33
N ALA A 153 27.51 31.32 13.88
CA ALA A 153 28.57 32.01 13.16
C ALA A 153 29.94 31.98 13.88
N TYR A 154 29.96 31.89 15.22
CA TYR A 154 31.17 31.79 16.03
C TYR A 154 31.85 30.40 15.97
N THR A 155 31.16 29.36 15.49
CA THR A 155 31.72 28.01 15.39
C THR A 155 32.51 27.75 14.12
N GLY A 156 32.53 28.69 13.16
CA GLY A 156 33.20 28.66 11.85
C GLY A 156 33.96 27.36 11.51
N VAL A 157 35.19 27.23 12.02
CA VAL A 157 36.07 26.07 11.73
C VAL A 157 35.59 24.75 12.34
N VAL A 158 35.02 24.78 13.55
CA VAL A 158 34.50 23.59 14.25
C VAL A 158 33.23 23.08 13.57
N GLY A 159 32.36 24.01 13.14
CA GLY A 159 31.15 23.68 12.38
C GLY A 159 31.48 22.98 11.05
N GLU A 160 32.44 23.54 10.29
CA GLU A 160 32.89 22.92 9.04
C GLU A 160 33.54 21.55 9.23
N ALA A 161 34.37 21.40 10.28
CA ALA A 161 34.99 20.12 10.62
C ALA A 161 33.94 19.07 11.01
N LEU A 162 32.89 19.47 11.74
CA LEU A 162 31.78 18.60 12.10
C LEU A 162 31.05 18.12 10.83
N VAL A 163 30.63 19.05 9.96
CA VAL A 163 29.93 18.75 8.70
C VAL A 163 30.77 17.83 7.82
N LYS A 164 32.07 18.09 7.69
CA LYS A 164 32.99 17.23 6.94
C LYS A 164 33.07 15.82 7.55
N SER A 165 33.23 15.71 8.86
CA SER A 165 33.33 14.41 9.54
C SER A 165 32.04 13.59 9.44
N VAL A 166 30.89 14.27 9.37
CA VAL A 166 29.57 13.64 9.19
C VAL A 166 29.42 13.18 7.74
N HIS A 167 29.83 14.00 6.77
CA HIS A 167 29.83 13.63 5.36
C HIS A 167 30.68 12.37 5.10
N ASP A 168 31.94 12.36 5.56
CA ASP A 168 32.86 11.23 5.36
C ASP A 168 32.35 9.93 6.03
N ARG A 169 31.59 10.06 7.12
CA ARG A 169 30.94 8.91 7.81
C ARG A 169 29.65 8.47 7.14
N THR A 170 28.83 9.41 6.67
CA THR A 170 27.58 9.10 5.95
C THR A 170 27.83 8.56 4.56
N ASP A 171 29.00 8.79 3.94
CA ASP A 171 29.44 8.13 2.71
C ASP A 171 29.55 6.62 2.83
N LYS A 172 29.77 6.12 4.05
CA LYS A 172 29.88 4.69 4.34
C LYS A 172 28.54 4.07 4.76
N VAL A 173 27.49 4.89 4.88
CA VAL A 173 26.18 4.47 5.38
C VAL A 173 25.23 4.30 4.20
N ASP A 174 24.79 3.07 3.96
CA ASP A 174 23.75 2.82 2.98
C ASP A 174 22.38 3.22 3.56
N ALA A 175 21.63 4.04 2.83
CA ALA A 175 20.26 4.40 3.18
C ALA A 175 19.32 3.17 3.19
N ALA A 176 19.75 2.03 2.64
CA ALA A 176 18.99 0.77 2.65
C ALA A 176 18.94 0.15 4.04
N ASP A 177 20.03 0.29 4.80
CA ASP A 177 20.15 -0.29 6.13
C ASP A 177 19.33 0.48 7.16
N LEU A 178 19.22 1.81 6.99
CA LEU A 178 18.45 2.65 7.89
C LEU A 178 16.94 2.34 7.86
N VAL A 179 16.41 1.99 6.69
CA VAL A 179 14.99 1.71 6.49
C VAL A 179 14.85 0.45 5.63
N PRO A 180 14.92 -0.75 6.23
CA PRO A 180 14.74 -1.99 5.49
C PRO A 180 13.32 -2.03 4.94
N VAL A 181 13.19 -2.00 3.62
CA VAL A 181 11.90 -2.17 2.94
C VAL A 181 11.53 -3.64 3.00
N ARG A 182 10.72 -3.99 4.01
CA ARG A 182 10.14 -5.33 4.13
C ARG A 182 8.78 -5.33 3.46
N LEU A 183 8.56 -6.31 2.59
CA LEU A 183 7.20 -6.58 2.09
C LEU A 183 6.29 -6.88 3.29
N PRO A 184 5.10 -6.26 3.35
CA PRO A 184 4.15 -6.58 4.40
C PRO A 184 3.80 -8.06 4.29
N ARG A 185 3.79 -8.80 5.41
CA ARG A 185 3.42 -10.23 5.43
C ARG A 185 2.05 -10.48 4.78
N ALA A 186 1.18 -9.47 4.83
CA ALA A 186 -0.12 -9.46 4.18
C ALA A 186 -0.05 -9.69 2.66
N ALA A 187 1.05 -9.32 1.99
CA ALA A 187 1.23 -9.54 0.55
C ALA A 187 1.17 -11.03 0.16
N ILE A 188 1.45 -11.94 1.10
CA ILE A 188 1.33 -13.39 0.89
C ILE A 188 -0.14 -13.81 0.70
N GLY A 189 -1.10 -13.06 1.25
CA GLY A 189 -2.53 -13.35 1.11
C GLY A 189 -3.11 -12.98 -0.25
N VAL A 190 -2.45 -12.10 -1.02
CA VAL A 190 -2.92 -11.65 -2.33
C VAL A 190 -3.05 -12.81 -3.33
N PRO A 191 -2.01 -13.64 -3.58
CA PRO A 191 -2.15 -14.77 -4.51
C PRO A 191 -3.18 -15.81 -4.05
N VAL A 192 -3.32 -16.02 -2.73
CA VAL A 192 -4.33 -16.93 -2.16
C VAL A 192 -5.74 -16.43 -2.47
N LEU A 193 -6.02 -15.14 -2.24
CA LEU A 193 -7.32 -14.55 -2.53
C LEU A 193 -7.62 -14.51 -4.04
N ILE A 194 -6.62 -14.26 -4.87
CA ILE A 194 -6.78 -14.35 -6.34
C ILE A 194 -7.14 -15.77 -6.75
N ALA A 195 -6.47 -16.78 -6.17
CA ALA A 195 -6.79 -18.19 -6.45
C ALA A 195 -8.21 -18.56 -6.00
N VAL A 196 -8.65 -18.08 -4.83
CA VAL A 196 -10.02 -18.27 -4.33
C VAL A 196 -11.03 -17.59 -5.26
N ALA A 197 -10.79 -16.34 -5.66
CA ALA A 197 -11.65 -15.61 -6.60
C ALA A 197 -11.75 -16.30 -7.97
N ALA A 198 -10.64 -16.79 -8.50
CA ALA A 198 -10.61 -17.56 -9.75
C ALA A 198 -11.34 -18.90 -9.60
N LEU A 199 -11.18 -19.58 -8.47
CA LEU A 199 -11.91 -20.82 -8.20
C LEU A 199 -13.41 -20.57 -8.11
N LEU A 200 -13.86 -19.51 -7.44
CA LEU A 200 -15.28 -19.17 -7.32
C LEU A 200 -15.92 -18.83 -8.66
N THR A 201 -15.18 -18.19 -9.57
CA THR A 201 -15.71 -17.80 -10.90
C THR A 201 -15.70 -18.93 -11.92
N VAL A 202 -14.76 -19.88 -11.82
CA VAL A 202 -14.60 -20.97 -12.79
C VAL A 202 -15.23 -22.29 -12.32
N ALA A 203 -15.34 -22.53 -11.01
CA ALA A 203 -15.85 -23.79 -10.50
C ALA A 203 -17.35 -23.95 -10.86
N PRO A 204 -17.72 -25.02 -11.59
CA PRO A 204 -19.12 -25.36 -11.78
C PRO A 204 -19.77 -25.66 -10.42
N PRO A 205 -21.07 -25.37 -10.26
CA PRO A 205 -21.77 -25.63 -9.00
C PRO A 205 -21.61 -27.10 -8.59
N PRO A 206 -21.39 -27.39 -7.30
CA PRO A 206 -21.07 -28.73 -6.84
C PRO A 206 -22.14 -29.74 -7.24
N PRO A 207 -21.76 -30.96 -7.67
CA PRO A 207 -22.68 -31.97 -8.21
C PRO A 207 -23.78 -32.37 -7.23
N LEU A 208 -23.53 -32.28 -5.92
CA LEU A 208 -24.53 -32.51 -4.87
C LEU A 208 -25.76 -31.59 -4.99
N LEU A 209 -25.57 -30.33 -5.41
CA LEU A 209 -26.69 -29.42 -5.66
C LEU A 209 -27.44 -29.85 -6.91
N GLN A 210 -26.74 -30.28 -7.97
CA GLN A 210 -27.37 -30.75 -9.20
C GLN A 210 -28.24 -32.00 -8.96
N GLU A 211 -27.76 -32.94 -8.14
CA GLU A 211 -28.52 -34.14 -7.76
C GLU A 211 -29.73 -33.81 -6.90
N ALA A 212 -29.59 -32.91 -5.91
CA ALA A 212 -30.72 -32.47 -5.08
C ALA A 212 -31.80 -31.75 -5.92
N PHE A 213 -31.40 -30.89 -6.86
CA PHE A 213 -32.32 -30.23 -7.78
C PHE A 213 -32.97 -31.20 -8.76
N ALA A 214 -32.24 -32.22 -9.24
CA ALA A 214 -32.80 -33.27 -10.08
C ALA A 214 -33.84 -34.11 -9.33
N ALA A 215 -33.62 -34.40 -8.05
CA ALA A 215 -34.54 -35.16 -7.21
C ALA A 215 -35.84 -34.39 -6.87
N LEU A 216 -35.76 -33.05 -6.82
CA LEU A 216 -36.92 -32.18 -6.57
C LEU A 216 -37.73 -31.86 -7.84
N ARG A 217 -37.21 -32.19 -9.03
CA ARG A 217 -37.93 -31.97 -10.29
C ARG A 217 -39.08 -32.98 -10.35
N PRO A 218 -40.36 -32.54 -10.47
CA PRO A 218 -41.46 -33.49 -10.60
C PRO A 218 -41.17 -34.38 -11.81
N PRO A 219 -41.44 -35.70 -11.73
CA PRO A 219 -41.27 -36.58 -12.88
C PRO A 219 -42.02 -35.95 -14.05
N PRO A 220 -41.44 -35.94 -15.27
CA PRO A 220 -42.15 -35.44 -16.43
C PRO A 220 -43.49 -36.17 -16.43
N GLU A 221 -44.59 -35.43 -16.35
CA GLU A 221 -45.92 -36.01 -16.43
C GLU A 221 -45.88 -36.89 -17.67
N VAL A 222 -45.88 -38.21 -17.45
CA VAL A 222 -45.88 -39.19 -18.52
C VAL A 222 -47.16 -38.88 -19.24
N GLY A 223 -47.02 -38.19 -20.38
CA GLY A 223 -48.10 -37.49 -21.06
C GLY A 223 -49.34 -38.33 -20.96
N GLY A 224 -50.32 -37.81 -20.21
CA GLY A 224 -51.57 -38.50 -19.98
C GLY A 224 -52.00 -39.06 -21.32
N PHE A 225 -52.03 -40.39 -21.40
CA PHE A 225 -52.55 -41.12 -22.54
C PHE A 225 -53.86 -40.42 -22.87
N THR A 226 -53.84 -39.61 -23.93
CA THR A 226 -55.01 -38.87 -24.36
C THR A 226 -56.05 -39.94 -24.61
N GLU A 227 -57.08 -39.93 -23.78
CA GLU A 227 -58.26 -40.77 -23.82
C GLU A 227 -59.13 -40.42 -25.05
N ALA A 228 -58.47 -40.22 -26.19
CA ALA A 228 -59.02 -39.91 -27.49
C ALA A 228 -59.00 -41.13 -28.43
N ASP A 229 -58.44 -42.27 -28.00
CA ASP A 229 -58.28 -43.48 -28.83
C ASP A 229 -59.21 -44.64 -28.38
N ARG A 230 -60.31 -44.35 -27.67
CA ARG A 230 -61.25 -45.37 -27.14
C ARG A 230 -62.62 -45.40 -27.82
N HIS A 231 -62.77 -44.76 -28.97
CA HIS A 231 -63.98 -44.90 -29.79
C HIS A 231 -63.61 -45.11 -31.25
N ASP A 232 -63.37 -46.36 -31.62
CA ASP A 232 -63.72 -46.95 -32.93
C ASP A 232 -63.98 -48.46 -32.74
#